data_AF-W9ID06-F1
#
_entry.id   AF-W9ID06-F1
#
_cell.length_a   1.000
_cell.length_b   1.000
_cell.length_c   1.000
_cell.angle_alpha   90.00
_cell.angle_beta   90.00
_cell.angle_gamma   90.00
#
_symmetry.space_group_name_H-M   'P 1'
#
loop_
_entity.id
_entity.type
_entity.pdbx_description
1 polymer ?
#
loop_
_entity_poly.entity_id
_entity_poly.type
_entity_poly.pdbx_seq_one_letter_code
_entity_poly.pdbx_strand_id
1 'polypeptide(L)'
;MDDDSAIKMGTLDSLFYGTTNPQEKDREVEIRMHVSSYHLSLASPVLSSQLEISRSRPTTRAARPANALHLTGWDAKALATVLNIIHGQNS
;
A
#
# COMPACT_ATOMS: atom_id res chain seq x y z
N MET A 1 -37.41 -41.70 28.54
CA MET A 1 -37.82 -41.72 27.11
C MET A 1 -38.36 -40.35 26.84
N ASP A 2 -37.39 -39.55 26.45
CA ASP A 2 -37.35 -38.11 26.40
C ASP A 2 -37.88 -37.66 25.04
N ASP A 3 -38.78 -36.69 25.01
CA ASP A 3 -38.93 -35.81 23.84
C ASP A 3 -39.63 -34.51 24.29
N ASP A 4 -38.86 -33.62 24.92
CA ASP A 4 -39.31 -32.28 25.28
C ASP A 4 -39.17 -31.37 24.06
N SER A 5 -40.32 -31.07 23.47
CA SER A 5 -40.47 -30.19 22.33
C SER A 5 -40.26 -28.74 22.77
N ALA A 6 -39.08 -28.19 22.48
CA ALA A 6 -38.83 -26.75 22.57
C ALA A 6 -38.25 -26.26 21.24
N ILE A 7 -39.13 -25.99 20.28
CA ILE A 7 -38.80 -25.24 19.06
C ILE A 7 -38.40 -23.83 19.48
N LYS A 8 -37.09 -23.62 19.64
CA LYS A 8 -36.48 -22.37 20.06
C LYS A 8 -36.58 -21.37 18.91
N MET A 9 -37.57 -20.50 19.01
CA MET A 9 -37.82 -19.35 18.15
C MET A 9 -36.72 -18.28 18.36
N GLY A 10 -35.50 -18.53 17.87
CA GLY A 10 -34.47 -17.51 17.67
C GLY A 10 -34.71 -16.87 16.29
N THR A 11 -35.71 -15.99 16.20
CA THR A 11 -35.53 -14.53 16.28
C THR A 11 -34.62 -14.02 15.17
N LEU A 12 -35.25 -13.27 14.28
CA LEU A 12 -34.86 -12.68 13.00
C LEU A 12 -33.65 -11.70 13.05
N ASP A 13 -32.75 -11.83 14.02
CA ASP A 13 -31.63 -10.90 14.23
C ASP A 13 -30.54 -11.04 13.15
N SER A 14 -30.56 -12.10 12.34
CA SER A 14 -29.60 -12.33 11.24
C SER A 14 -29.84 -11.48 9.99
N LEU A 15 -30.91 -10.67 9.93
CA LEU A 15 -31.22 -9.82 8.78
C LEU A 15 -30.67 -8.39 8.88
N PHE A 16 -30.12 -7.99 10.03
CA PHE A 16 -29.63 -6.62 10.26
C PHE A 16 -28.15 -6.54 10.69
N TYR A 17 -27.51 -7.64 11.04
CA TYR A 17 -26.05 -7.67 11.13
C TYR A 17 -25.50 -7.96 9.73
N GLY A 18 -25.22 -6.86 9.01
CA GLY A 18 -24.36 -6.92 7.84
C GLY A 18 -23.17 -7.83 8.16
N THR A 19 -22.91 -8.79 7.28
CA THR A 19 -21.79 -9.72 7.40
C THR A 19 -20.49 -8.93 7.24
N THR A 20 -20.14 -8.10 8.21
CA THR A 20 -18.82 -7.50 8.31
C THR A 20 -17.92 -8.61 8.80
N ASN A 21 -17.47 -9.42 7.84
CA ASN A 21 -16.38 -10.36 7.99
C ASN A 21 -15.25 -9.63 8.74
N PRO A 22 -14.95 -9.94 10.02
CA PRO A 22 -13.96 -9.20 10.81
C PRO A 22 -12.52 -9.56 10.41
N GLN A 23 -12.34 -9.98 9.16
CA GLN A 23 -11.10 -10.48 8.60
C GLN A 23 -10.67 -9.68 7.36
N GLU A 24 -11.03 -8.39 7.32
CA GLU A 24 -10.24 -7.41 6.58
C GLU A 24 -8.97 -7.15 7.41
N LYS A 25 -8.07 -8.14 7.42
CA LYS A 25 -6.67 -7.89 7.81
C LYS A 25 -6.23 -6.68 7.02
N ASP A 26 -5.77 -5.65 7.72
CA ASP A 26 -5.08 -4.50 7.16
C ASP A 26 -3.98 -5.03 6.23
N ARG A 27 -4.29 -5.15 4.93
CA ARG A 27 -3.36 -5.73 3.96
C ARG A 27 -2.41 -4.61 3.61
N GLU A 28 -1.12 -4.80 3.87
CA GLU A 28 -0.10 -3.88 3.41
C GLU A 28 -0.20 -3.76 1.88
N VAL A 29 -0.68 -2.61 1.40
CA VAL A 29 -0.88 -2.36 -0.03
C VAL A 29 0.43 -1.85 -0.61
N GLU A 30 1.05 -2.63 -1.50
CA GLU A 30 2.20 -2.16 -2.29
C GLU A 30 1.71 -1.21 -3.39
N ILE A 31 2.19 0.03 -3.36
CA ILE A 31 1.90 1.05 -4.38
C ILE A 31 3.18 1.32 -5.17
N ARG A 32 3.08 1.29 -6.49
CA ARG A 32 4.18 1.62 -7.41
C ARG A 32 3.88 2.91 -8.14
N MET A 33 4.78 3.88 -8.00
CA MET A 33 4.71 5.17 -8.68
C MET A 33 5.90 5.29 -9.63
N HIS A 34 5.64 5.67 -10.88
CA HIS A 34 6.69 5.95 -11.85
C HIS A 34 6.95 7.45 -11.90
N VAL A 35 8.22 7.82 -11.77
CA VAL A 35 8.66 9.21 -11.60
C VAL A 35 9.95 9.45 -12.36
N SER A 36 10.18 10.70 -12.74
CA SER A 36 11.40 11.09 -13.46
C SER A 36 12.59 11.16 -12.50
N SER A 37 13.56 10.27 -12.70
CA SER A 37 14.82 10.23 -11.94
C SER A 37 15.57 11.57 -12.01
N TYR A 38 15.49 12.28 -13.13
CA TYR A 38 16.07 13.62 -13.29
C TYR A 38 15.53 14.62 -12.25
N HIS A 39 14.20 14.70 -12.09
CA HIS A 39 13.60 15.63 -11.14
C HIS A 39 13.89 15.23 -9.68
N LEU A 40 13.88 13.92 -9.38
CA LEU A 40 14.25 13.43 -8.05
C LEU A 40 15.69 13.80 -7.68
N SER A 41 16.63 13.61 -8.62
CA SER A 41 18.03 13.97 -8.44
C SER A 41 18.23 15.47 -8.29
N LEU A 42 17.51 16.28 -9.06
CA LEU A 42 17.58 17.74 -8.99
C LEU A 42 17.01 18.27 -7.66
N ALA A 43 15.92 17.68 -7.18
CA ALA A 43 15.24 18.14 -5.97
C ALA A 43 15.89 17.67 -4.66
N SER A 44 16.65 16.56 -4.67
CA SER A 44 17.24 16.01 -3.45
C SER A 44 18.54 15.25 -3.70
N PRO A 45 19.67 15.68 -3.07
CA PRO A 45 20.92 14.92 -3.08
C PRO A 45 20.75 13.52 -2.49
N VAL A 46 19.90 13.36 -1.48
CA VAL A 46 19.63 12.06 -0.83
C VAL A 46 18.98 11.09 -1.80
N LEU A 47 17.92 11.54 -2.51
CA LEU A 47 17.26 10.71 -3.51
C LEU A 47 18.22 10.40 -4.68
N SER A 48 19.06 11.36 -5.07
CA SER A 48 20.09 11.12 -6.09
C SER A 48 21.05 10.02 -5.68
N SER A 49 21.61 10.08 -4.47
CA SER A 49 22.52 9.05 -3.97
C SER A 49 21.84 7.69 -3.86
N GLN A 50 20.58 7.65 -3.41
CA GLN A 50 19.82 6.40 -3.32
C GLN A 50 19.55 5.78 -4.70
N LEU A 51 19.27 6.58 -5.73
CA LEU A 51 19.10 6.09 -7.10
C LEU A 51 20.40 5.49 -7.65
N GLU A 52 21.54 6.13 -7.42
CA GLU A 52 22.85 5.60 -7.82
C GLU A 52 23.19 4.29 -7.09
N ILE A 53 22.86 4.19 -5.80
CA ILE A 53 23.00 2.95 -5.03
C ILE A 53 22.08 1.84 -5.58
N SER A 54 20.82 2.18 -5.91
CA SER A 54 19.88 1.21 -6.51
C SER A 54 20.37 0.69 -7.86
N ARG A 55 20.99 1.54 -8.69
CA ARG A 55 21.53 1.16 -10.00
C ARG A 55 22.77 0.29 -9.92
N SER A 56 23.65 0.57 -8.96
CA SER A 56 24.92 -0.13 -8.80
C SER A 56 24.77 -1.49 -8.14
N ARG A 57 23.65 -1.78 -7.47
CA ARG A 57 23.44 -3.06 -6.81
C ARG A 57 23.03 -4.14 -7.83
N PRO A 58 23.81 -5.24 -7.96
CA PRO A 58 23.41 -6.36 -8.82
C PRO A 58 22.12 -6.97 -8.30
N THR A 59 21.04 -6.87 -9.08
CA THR A 59 19.77 -7.50 -8.72
C THR A 59 19.85 -8.97 -9.14
N THR A 60 20.30 -9.86 -8.25
CA THR A 60 20.32 -11.32 -8.46
C THR A 60 18.93 -11.97 -8.51
N ARG A 61 17.87 -11.17 -8.67
CA ARG A 61 16.50 -11.64 -8.71
C ARG A 61 15.78 -10.82 -9.75
N ALA A 62 15.12 -11.49 -10.70
CA ALA A 62 14.29 -10.91 -11.78
C ALA A 62 13.11 -10.02 -11.30
N ALA A 63 13.12 -9.56 -10.04
CA ALA A 63 12.01 -8.92 -9.36
C ALA A 63 12.30 -7.48 -8.87
N ARG A 64 13.54 -6.97 -8.96
CA ARG A 64 13.84 -5.59 -8.55
C ARG A 64 14.32 -4.77 -9.74
N PRO A 65 13.61 -3.70 -10.13
CA PRO A 65 14.10 -2.76 -11.14
C PRO A 65 15.36 -2.08 -10.61
N ALA A 66 16.39 -1.95 -11.47
CA ALA A 66 17.64 -1.24 -11.14
C ALA A 66 17.43 0.26 -10.81
N ASN A 67 16.24 0.81 -11.09
CA ASN A 67 15.87 2.21 -10.85
C ASN A 67 14.71 2.36 -9.85
N ALA A 68 14.57 1.44 -8.89
CA ALA A 68 13.51 1.50 -7.89
C ALA A 68 14.01 1.99 -6.53
N LEU A 69 13.21 2.84 -5.89
CA LEU A 69 13.34 3.19 -4.48
C LEU A 69 12.20 2.53 -3.70
N HIS A 70 12.52 1.88 -2.58
CA HIS A 70 11.52 1.29 -1.69
C HIS A 70 11.32 2.20 -0.49
N LEU A 71 10.10 2.71 -0.34
CA LEU A 71 9.70 3.58 0.76
C LEU A 71 8.64 2.87 1.59
N THR A 72 8.81 2.89 2.92
CA THR A 72 7.84 2.36 3.89
C THR A 72 7.49 3.46 4.89
N GLY A 73 6.32 3.35 5.52
CA GLY A 73 5.86 4.31 6.54
C GLY A 73 5.37 5.67 5.99
N TRP A 74 5.18 5.79 4.68
CA TRP A 74 4.61 6.99 4.05
C TRP A 74 3.11 6.83 3.80
N ASP A 75 2.33 7.88 4.07
CA ASP A 75 1.00 8.01 3.47
C ASP A 75 1.14 8.19 1.95
N ALA A 76 0.40 7.39 1.18
CA ALA A 76 0.54 7.33 -0.26
C ALA A 76 0.11 8.63 -0.96
N LYS A 77 -0.91 9.32 -0.44
CA LYS A 77 -1.38 10.58 -1.03
C LYS A 77 -0.38 11.70 -0.73
N ALA A 78 0.10 11.77 0.51
CA ALA A 78 1.15 12.72 0.89
C ALA A 78 2.42 12.52 0.04
N LEU A 79 2.84 11.26 -0.18
CA LEU A 79 3.97 10.95 -1.05
C LEU A 79 3.72 11.42 -2.49
N ALA A 80 2.55 11.14 -3.05
CA ALA A 80 2.19 11.60 -4.39
C ALA A 80 2.20 13.13 -4.49
N THR A 81 1.72 13.84 -3.47
CA THR A 81 1.78 15.31 -3.41
C THR A 81 3.22 15.82 -3.44
N VAL A 82 4.13 15.22 -2.66
CA VAL A 82 5.55 15.60 -2.66
C VAL A 82 6.17 15.36 -4.04
N LEU A 83 5.89 14.22 -4.67
CA LEU A 83 6.39 13.89 -6.00
C LEU A 83 5.85 14.87 -7.06
N ASN A 84 4.59 15.25 -6.99
CA ASN A 84 4.00 16.26 -7.89
C ASN A 84 4.70 17.62 -7.74
N ILE A 85 4.98 18.07 -6.51
CA ILE A 85 5.73 19.31 -6.25
C ILE A 85 7.14 19.22 -6.86
N ILE A 86 7.84 18.10 -6.68
CA ILE A 86 9.17 17.86 -7.27
C ILE A 86 9.12 17.93 -8.81
N HIS A 87 8.02 17.47 -9.41
CA HIS A 87 7.81 17.54 -10.86
C HIS A 87 7.26 18.88 -11.36
N GLY A 88 7.06 19.87 -10.48
CA GLY A 88 6.44 21.15 -10.83
C GLY A 88 4.96 21.03 -11.23
N GLN A 89 4.32 19.90 -10.91
CA GLN A 89 2.90 19.64 -11.14
C GLN A 89 2.10 20.15 -9.95
N ASN A 90 2.06 21.47 -9.77
CA ASN A 90 1.17 22.10 -8.81
C ASN A 90 -0.14 22.43 -9.53
N SER A 91 -1.20 21.65 -9.25
CA SER A 91 -2.57 22.05 -9.58
C SER A 91 -3.27 22.60 -8.35
#